data_AF-A0A2R6C2R0-F1
#
_entry.id   AF-A0A2R6C2R0-F1
#
_cell.length_a   1.000
_cell.length_b   1.000
_cell.length_c   1.000
_cell.angle_alpha   90.00
_cell.angle_beta   90.00
_cell.angle_gamma   90.00
#
_symmetry.space_group_name_H-M   'P 1'
#
loop_
_entity.id
_entity.type
_entity.pdbx_description
1 polymer ?
#
loop_
_entity_poly.entity_id
_entity_poly.type
_entity_poly.pdbx_seq_one_letter_code
_entity_poly.pdbx_strand_id
1 'polypeptide(L)'
;MDVLVAFDEEAVAVARNLLVNDAVVIYDSSRGPLRKELLPAGVSLYEAKMGEIAGTELKKTLLKNTISFAILCRVLGVKDEIAQKVVRMRYQRKGGEVLEGNLKALEIGFRLADELGVATHYALPVSEPLDRIQIIGDEAIAFGFIVGGGRFYAGYPITPASEILEYLQANLPKFGGVAIQAEDEISAINMALGASLAGVRAMVATSGPGQDLMTEGVGQAAEAELPLVIVEVQRAGPSTGMPTKHEQSDVNHVVFGGHGDFPRIVIAPADATDCFYMTIDALNLAEKYQLPVFILIDQALAQNTQTVPEFDLTKVKIDRGKLLTQEQLNALPVYKRYEFTEDGVSARTIPGMPNGFFQVTGNEHNEWGFVTTDPVNRTKIMRKRMIKLEVAKADLPRGRVYGDQSARVGFISFGSNVGAVLEAMEQLKSRGITTKFLLLRTIYPLITEEVSDFLESVDVAFVVECNLTGQLRGLIRREVGYADKLIGINKFDGTSFRPREITEQVVSRLNALSR
;
A
#
# COMPACT_ATOMS: atom_id res chain seq x y z
N MET A 1 8.34 5.61 -21.77
CA MET A 1 7.82 6.95 -21.49
C MET A 1 7.57 7.62 -22.81
N ASP A 2 6.31 7.92 -23.08
CA ASP A 2 5.82 8.33 -24.39
C ASP A 2 5.86 9.85 -24.58
N VAL A 3 5.66 10.61 -23.50
CA VAL A 3 5.77 12.07 -23.51
C VAL A 3 6.59 12.54 -22.30
N LEU A 4 7.56 13.43 -22.53
CA LEU A 4 8.35 14.10 -21.50
C LEU A 4 8.12 15.61 -21.58
N VAL A 5 7.76 16.22 -20.46
CA VAL A 5 7.85 17.68 -20.28
C VAL A 5 9.09 17.99 -19.45
N ALA A 6 10.04 18.70 -20.03
CA ALA A 6 11.32 19.01 -19.40
C ALA A 6 11.54 20.53 -19.30
N PHE A 7 11.91 21.01 -18.11
CA PHE A 7 12.19 22.43 -17.86
C PHE A 7 13.66 22.79 -17.84
N ASP A 8 14.54 21.80 -18.00
CA ASP A 8 15.98 21.92 -18.13
C ASP A 8 16.54 20.66 -18.83
N GLU A 9 17.80 20.74 -19.25
CA GLU A 9 18.48 19.62 -19.90
C GLU A 9 18.74 18.44 -18.96
N GLU A 10 18.82 18.70 -17.66
CA GLU A 10 19.07 17.67 -16.65
C GLU A 10 17.91 16.66 -16.61
N ALA A 11 16.66 17.15 -16.63
CA ALA A 11 15.47 16.30 -16.73
C ALA A 11 15.50 15.39 -17.98
N VAL A 12 15.95 15.93 -19.13
CA VAL A 12 16.11 15.14 -20.37
C VAL A 12 17.22 14.10 -20.20
N ALA A 13 18.37 14.49 -19.65
CA ALA A 13 19.50 13.60 -19.46
C ALA A 13 19.17 12.42 -18.54
N VAL A 14 18.40 12.65 -17.46
CA VAL A 14 17.93 11.60 -16.54
C VAL A 14 16.92 10.68 -17.24
N ALA A 15 16.00 11.24 -18.03
CA ALA A 15 14.90 10.48 -18.61
C ALA A 15 15.22 9.84 -19.97
N ARG A 16 16.36 10.15 -20.59
CA ARG A 16 16.71 9.72 -21.96
C ARG A 16 16.59 8.22 -22.20
N ASN A 17 16.95 7.41 -21.20
CA ASN A 17 16.92 5.94 -21.28
C ASN A 17 15.51 5.36 -21.03
N LEU A 18 14.54 6.22 -20.71
CA LEU A 18 13.14 5.86 -20.47
C LEU A 18 12.24 6.23 -21.66
N LEU A 19 12.73 7.04 -22.59
CA LEU A 19 12.01 7.45 -23.79
C LEU A 19 11.86 6.25 -24.74
N VAL A 20 10.66 6.08 -25.30
CA VAL A 20 10.42 5.15 -26.42
C VAL A 20 10.88 5.79 -27.74
N ASN A 21 10.99 5.00 -28.80
CA ASN A 21 11.58 5.44 -30.08
C ASN A 21 10.82 6.59 -30.75
N ASP A 22 9.52 6.71 -30.50
CA ASP A 22 8.59 7.71 -31.02
C ASP A 22 8.08 8.66 -29.92
N ALA A 23 8.85 8.79 -28.83
CA ALA A 23 8.48 9.68 -27.74
C ALA A 23 8.42 11.15 -28.19
N VAL A 24 7.63 11.94 -27.47
CA VAL A 24 7.52 13.39 -27.64
C VAL A 24 8.20 14.09 -26.47
N VAL A 25 9.08 15.05 -26.74
CA VAL A 25 9.74 15.88 -25.73
C VAL A 25 9.27 17.32 -25.89
N ILE A 26 8.62 17.86 -24.86
CA ILE A 26 8.27 19.28 -24.72
C ILE A 26 9.34 19.92 -23.83
N TYR A 27 10.09 20.89 -24.36
CA TYR A 27 11.27 21.44 -23.69
C TYR A 27 11.19 22.97 -23.49
N ASP A 28 11.51 23.43 -22.28
CA ASP A 28 11.63 24.86 -21.94
C ASP A 28 12.96 25.45 -22.42
N SER A 29 12.98 26.01 -23.62
CA SER A 29 14.18 26.60 -24.23
C SER A 29 14.53 28.01 -23.71
N SER A 30 13.94 28.43 -22.59
CA SER A 30 14.22 29.75 -21.97
C SER A 30 15.67 29.91 -21.51
N ARG A 31 16.38 28.80 -21.28
CA ARG A 31 17.81 28.78 -20.91
C ARG A 31 18.74 28.43 -22.08
N GLY A 32 18.21 28.39 -23.30
CA GLY A 32 18.91 27.93 -24.50
C GLY A 32 18.25 26.68 -25.10
N PRO A 33 18.52 26.37 -26.37
CA PRO A 33 17.99 25.18 -27.04
C PRO A 33 18.55 23.90 -26.45
N LEU A 34 17.80 22.80 -26.54
CA LEU A 34 18.23 21.48 -26.09
C LEU A 34 19.34 20.93 -27.00
N ARG A 35 20.41 20.41 -26.39
CA ARG A 35 21.40 19.62 -27.14
C ARG A 35 20.78 18.35 -27.71
N LYS A 36 20.63 18.30 -29.04
CA LYS A 36 20.00 17.18 -29.76
C LYS A 36 20.65 15.82 -29.52
N GLU A 37 21.94 15.78 -29.16
CA GLU A 37 22.67 14.55 -28.82
C GLU A 37 22.10 13.83 -27.57
N LEU A 38 21.34 14.54 -26.74
CA LEU A 38 20.67 13.97 -25.56
C LEU A 38 19.44 13.14 -25.94
N LEU A 39 18.87 13.38 -27.13
CA LEU A 39 17.66 12.70 -27.58
C LEU A 39 18.00 11.41 -28.36
N PRO A 40 17.32 10.30 -28.05
CA PRO A 40 17.32 9.13 -28.93
C PRO A 40 16.81 9.46 -30.34
N ALA A 41 17.22 8.65 -31.31
CA ALA A 41 16.70 8.76 -32.67
C ALA A 41 15.18 8.47 -32.71
N GLY A 42 14.43 9.26 -33.50
CA GLY A 42 12.98 9.10 -33.68
C GLY A 42 12.10 9.95 -32.75
N VAL A 43 12.70 10.58 -31.73
CA VAL A 43 11.99 11.46 -30.79
C VAL A 43 11.55 12.75 -31.46
N SER A 44 10.28 13.13 -31.29
CA SER A 44 9.74 14.43 -31.70
C SER A 44 10.02 15.47 -30.62
N LEU A 45 10.68 16.57 -30.99
CA LEU A 45 11.04 17.65 -30.06
C LEU A 45 10.20 18.91 -30.36
N TYR A 46 9.51 19.40 -29.34
CA TYR A 46 8.82 20.69 -29.33
C TYR A 46 9.50 21.62 -28.33
N GLU A 47 10.19 22.65 -28.82
CA GLU A 47 10.90 23.62 -27.98
C GLU A 47 10.13 24.93 -27.91
N ALA A 48 9.95 25.45 -26.68
CA ALA A 48 9.45 26.80 -26.48
C ALA A 48 10.06 27.46 -25.26
N LYS A 49 10.17 28.78 -25.32
CA LYS A 49 10.64 29.62 -24.22
C LYS A 49 9.55 29.84 -23.15
N MET A 50 8.97 28.75 -22.65
CA MET A 50 7.80 28.77 -21.75
C MET A 50 8.06 29.58 -20.48
N GLY A 51 9.25 29.44 -19.87
CA GLY A 51 9.66 30.21 -18.70
C GLY A 51 9.83 31.71 -18.97
N GLU A 52 10.42 32.07 -20.10
CA GLU A 52 10.57 33.46 -20.56
C GLU A 52 9.20 34.10 -20.80
N ILE A 53 8.33 33.43 -21.57
CA ILE A 53 6.96 33.87 -21.87
C ILE A 53 6.16 34.06 -20.58
N ALA A 54 6.20 33.08 -19.66
CA ALA A 54 5.52 33.19 -18.36
C ALA A 54 6.07 34.37 -17.51
N GLY A 55 7.37 34.64 -17.58
CA GLY A 55 8.01 35.74 -16.87
C GLY A 55 7.68 37.11 -17.47
N THR A 56 7.63 37.24 -18.80
CA THR A 56 7.45 38.52 -19.49
C THR A 56 5.98 38.90 -19.66
N GLU A 57 5.14 37.99 -20.15
CA GLU A 57 3.73 38.28 -20.44
C GLU A 57 2.85 38.18 -19.19
N LEU A 58 3.15 37.23 -18.30
CA LEU A 58 2.32 36.95 -17.12
C LEU A 58 2.95 37.40 -15.80
N LYS A 59 4.18 37.92 -15.82
CA LYS A 59 4.95 38.40 -14.65
C LYS A 59 5.13 37.35 -13.55
N LYS A 60 4.93 36.06 -13.86
CA LYS A 60 4.99 34.94 -12.90
C LYS A 60 5.55 33.70 -13.61
N THR A 61 6.86 33.45 -13.45
CA THR A 61 7.56 32.32 -14.10
C THR A 61 6.96 30.94 -13.78
N LEU A 62 6.32 30.76 -12.61
CA LEU A 62 5.64 29.51 -12.22
C LEU A 62 4.51 29.11 -13.19
N LEU A 63 3.94 30.06 -13.94
CA LEU A 63 2.88 29.79 -14.90
C LEU A 63 3.37 29.03 -16.14
N LYS A 64 4.68 28.86 -16.31
CA LYS A 64 5.25 27.97 -17.33
C LYS A 64 4.74 26.53 -17.21
N ASN A 65 4.39 26.08 -16.01
CA ASN A 65 3.78 24.78 -15.78
C ASN A 65 2.44 24.65 -16.53
N THR A 66 1.63 25.70 -16.49
CA THR A 66 0.31 25.72 -17.14
C THR A 66 0.42 25.90 -18.65
N ILE A 67 1.42 26.67 -19.12
CA ILE A 67 1.78 26.73 -20.54
C ILE A 67 2.16 25.33 -21.04
N SER A 68 3.07 24.64 -20.33
CA SER A 68 3.51 23.29 -20.70
C SER A 68 2.38 22.27 -20.68
N PHE A 69 1.42 22.41 -19.75
CA PHE A 69 0.22 21.57 -19.68
C PHE A 69 -0.68 21.76 -20.91
N ALA A 70 -0.82 22.98 -21.43
CA ALA A 70 -1.58 23.23 -22.65
C ALA A 70 -0.93 22.58 -23.89
N ILE A 71 0.40 22.66 -24.00
CA ILE A 71 1.15 21.99 -25.07
C ILE A 71 0.98 20.47 -24.97
N LEU A 72 1.09 19.93 -23.76
CA LEU A 72 0.84 18.51 -23.50
C LEU A 72 -0.59 18.09 -23.89
N CYS A 73 -1.59 18.93 -23.63
CA CYS A 73 -2.97 18.67 -24.04
C CYS A 73 -3.09 18.46 -25.57
N ARG A 74 -2.36 19.24 -26.39
CA ARG A 74 -2.32 19.02 -27.85
C ARG A 74 -1.68 17.69 -28.22
N VAL A 75 -0.53 17.35 -27.62
CA VAL A 75 0.13 16.05 -27.82
C VAL A 75 -0.82 14.87 -27.51
N LEU A 76 -1.64 15.01 -26.47
CA LEU A 76 -2.57 14.00 -25.98
C LEU A 76 -3.98 14.08 -26.62
N GLY A 77 -4.23 15.05 -27.50
CA GLY A 77 -5.55 15.28 -28.11
C GLY A 77 -6.66 15.68 -27.11
N VAL A 78 -6.30 16.27 -25.96
CA VAL A 78 -7.23 16.75 -24.95
C VAL A 78 -7.88 18.05 -25.43
N LYS A 79 -9.22 18.07 -25.41
CA LYS A 79 -10.02 19.24 -25.80
C LYS A 79 -9.81 20.43 -24.83
N ASP A 80 -9.80 21.64 -25.39
CA ASP A 80 -9.55 22.88 -24.65
C ASP A 80 -10.54 23.09 -23.50
N GLU A 81 -11.81 22.73 -23.70
CA GLU A 81 -12.85 22.88 -22.69
C GLU A 81 -12.57 21.98 -21.47
N ILE A 82 -12.01 20.79 -21.69
CA ILE A 82 -11.65 19.85 -20.62
C ILE A 82 -10.47 20.42 -19.82
N ALA A 83 -9.43 20.87 -20.50
CA ALA A 83 -8.26 21.48 -19.87
C ALA A 83 -8.64 22.73 -19.05
N GLN A 84 -9.47 23.61 -19.62
CA GLN A 84 -9.99 24.79 -18.92
C GLN A 84 -10.79 24.40 -17.68
N LYS A 85 -11.65 23.38 -17.76
CA LYS A 85 -12.41 22.87 -16.62
C LYS A 85 -11.49 22.37 -15.50
N VAL A 86 -10.44 21.61 -15.83
CA VAL A 86 -9.45 21.10 -14.86
C VAL A 86 -8.69 22.25 -14.17
N VAL A 87 -8.23 23.25 -14.93
CA VAL A 87 -7.57 24.43 -14.36
C VAL A 87 -8.50 25.19 -13.42
N ARG A 88 -9.77 25.39 -13.81
CA ARG A 88 -10.78 26.01 -12.93
C ARG A 88 -10.94 25.22 -11.64
N MET A 89 -11.17 23.91 -11.72
CA MET A 89 -11.35 23.05 -10.54
C MET A 89 -10.16 23.12 -9.58
N ARG A 90 -8.92 23.06 -10.10
CA ARG A 90 -7.70 23.07 -9.27
C ARG A 90 -7.46 24.40 -8.56
N TYR A 91 -7.73 25.54 -9.21
CA TYR A 91 -7.42 26.86 -8.66
C TYR A 91 -8.63 27.62 -8.10
N GLN A 92 -9.84 27.04 -8.17
CA GLN A 92 -11.07 27.68 -7.68
C GLN A 92 -10.97 28.13 -6.21
N ARG A 93 -10.43 27.27 -5.33
CA ARG A 93 -10.28 27.60 -3.90
C ARG A 93 -9.26 28.73 -3.64
N LYS A 94 -8.29 28.93 -4.55
CA LYS A 94 -7.31 30.02 -4.43
C LYS A 94 -7.87 31.36 -4.94
N GLY A 95 -8.77 31.32 -5.94
CA GLY A 95 -9.49 32.49 -6.45
C GLY A 95 -8.60 33.59 -7.06
N GLY A 96 -9.25 34.67 -7.50
CA GLY A 96 -8.62 35.93 -7.92
C GLY A 96 -7.55 35.78 -9.00
N GLU A 97 -6.44 36.51 -8.83
CA GLU A 97 -5.31 36.56 -9.78
C GLU A 97 -4.68 35.20 -10.10
N VAL A 98 -4.75 34.24 -9.17
CA VAL A 98 -4.14 32.91 -9.38
C VAL A 98 -4.90 32.14 -10.44
N LEU A 99 -6.24 32.11 -10.36
CA LEU A 99 -7.06 31.43 -11.34
C LEU A 99 -6.96 32.12 -12.71
N GLU A 100 -7.08 33.44 -12.75
CA GLU A 100 -7.00 34.21 -14.00
C GLU A 100 -5.62 34.06 -14.67
N GLY A 101 -4.54 34.12 -13.89
CA GLY A 101 -3.19 33.91 -14.40
C GLY A 101 -3.00 32.54 -15.03
N ASN A 102 -3.55 31.48 -14.41
CA ASN A 102 -3.49 30.12 -14.97
C ASN A 102 -4.36 29.96 -16.22
N LEU A 103 -5.54 30.59 -16.30
CA LEU A 103 -6.36 30.55 -17.50
C LEU A 103 -5.70 31.26 -18.68
N LYS A 104 -5.07 32.43 -18.45
CA LYS A 104 -4.27 33.14 -19.48
C LYS A 104 -3.05 32.33 -19.91
N ALA A 105 -2.36 31.70 -18.96
CA ALA A 105 -1.24 30.81 -19.26
C ALA A 105 -1.66 29.62 -20.13
N LEU A 106 -2.84 29.06 -19.88
CA LEU A 106 -3.40 27.97 -20.66
C LEU A 106 -3.68 28.41 -22.11
N GLU A 107 -4.30 29.57 -22.30
CA GLU A 107 -4.56 30.16 -23.63
C GLU A 107 -3.26 30.42 -24.41
N ILE A 108 -2.26 31.02 -23.75
CA ILE A 108 -0.93 31.24 -24.35
C ILE A 108 -0.30 29.91 -24.76
N GLY A 109 -0.38 28.89 -23.90
CA GLY A 109 0.18 27.58 -24.19
C GLY A 109 -0.52 26.86 -25.34
N PHE A 110 -1.83 27.03 -25.52
CA PHE A 110 -2.54 26.51 -26.70
C PHE A 110 -2.10 27.21 -27.98
N ARG A 111 -2.07 28.56 -27.97
CA ARG A 111 -1.57 29.33 -29.12
C ARG A 111 -0.16 28.92 -29.50
N LEU A 112 0.73 28.80 -28.52
CA LEU A 112 2.12 28.39 -28.70
C LEU A 112 2.22 26.97 -29.27
N ALA A 113 1.39 26.04 -28.81
CA ALA A 113 1.36 24.68 -29.34
C ALA A 113 0.90 24.65 -30.81
N ASP A 114 -0.10 25.47 -31.16
CA ASP A 114 -0.58 25.60 -32.53
C ASP A 114 0.47 26.24 -33.45
N GLU A 115 1.17 27.29 -32.97
CA GLU A 115 2.29 27.95 -33.68
C GLU A 115 3.49 27.00 -33.91
N LEU A 116 3.77 26.12 -32.95
CA LEU A 116 4.80 25.08 -33.06
C LEU A 116 4.39 23.91 -33.96
N GLY A 117 3.13 23.85 -34.41
CA GLY A 117 2.60 22.71 -35.17
C GLY A 117 2.59 21.42 -34.36
N VAL A 118 2.29 21.50 -33.06
CA VAL A 118 2.19 20.33 -32.18
C VAL A 118 1.06 19.43 -32.66
N ALA A 119 1.41 18.25 -33.14
CA ALA A 119 0.45 17.25 -33.59
C ALA A 119 -0.04 16.41 -32.40
N THR A 120 -1.22 15.81 -32.55
CA THR A 120 -1.69 14.76 -31.65
C THR A 120 -0.89 13.48 -31.92
N HIS A 121 -0.15 12.99 -30.93
CA HIS A 121 0.62 11.75 -31.02
C HIS A 121 -0.03 10.61 -30.24
N TYR A 122 -0.59 10.91 -29.06
CA TYR A 122 -1.14 9.91 -28.14
C TYR A 122 -2.55 10.29 -27.70
N ALA A 123 -3.49 10.24 -28.66
CA ALA A 123 -4.88 10.60 -28.41
C ALA A 123 -5.47 9.75 -27.26
N LEU A 124 -5.82 10.39 -26.15
CA LEU A 124 -6.45 9.70 -25.03
C LEU A 124 -7.85 9.22 -25.42
N PRO A 125 -8.24 7.98 -25.04
CA PRO A 125 -9.59 7.50 -25.29
C PRO A 125 -10.61 8.36 -24.52
N VAL A 126 -11.71 8.71 -25.19
CA VAL A 126 -12.82 9.42 -24.57
C VAL A 126 -13.82 8.40 -24.05
N SER A 127 -14.13 8.46 -22.75
CA SER A 127 -15.18 7.66 -22.12
C SER A 127 -16.25 8.57 -21.51
N GLU A 128 -17.44 8.01 -21.29
CA GLU A 128 -18.44 8.66 -20.44
C GLU A 128 -17.87 8.88 -19.02
N PRO A 129 -18.24 9.97 -18.33
CA PRO A 129 -17.86 10.19 -16.94
C PRO A 129 -18.35 9.03 -16.07
N LEU A 130 -17.44 8.46 -15.27
CA LEU A 130 -17.75 7.47 -14.27
C LEU A 130 -17.62 8.09 -12.88
N ASP A 131 -18.49 7.72 -11.94
CA ASP A 131 -18.39 8.12 -10.54
C ASP A 131 -17.17 7.43 -9.91
N ARG A 132 -16.07 8.17 -9.84
CA ARG A 132 -14.77 7.72 -9.37
C ARG A 132 -14.11 8.78 -8.52
N ILE A 133 -13.28 8.34 -7.59
CA ILE A 133 -12.48 9.18 -6.72
C ILE A 133 -11.00 9.02 -7.03
N GLN A 134 -10.25 10.10 -6.83
CA GLN A 134 -8.79 10.08 -6.82
C GLN A 134 -8.32 10.04 -5.37
N ILE A 135 -7.57 9.00 -5.02
CA ILE A 135 -7.09 8.80 -3.66
C ILE A 135 -5.75 8.05 -3.70
N ILE A 136 -4.88 8.30 -2.73
CA ILE A 136 -3.65 7.53 -2.51
C ILE A 136 -3.91 6.40 -1.50
N GLY A 137 -3.01 5.42 -1.42
CA GLY A 137 -3.16 4.28 -0.51
C GLY A 137 -3.28 4.70 0.95
N ASP A 138 -2.45 5.65 1.40
CA ASP A 138 -2.44 6.13 2.79
C ASP A 138 -3.76 6.76 3.21
N GLU A 139 -4.31 7.65 2.38
CA GLU A 139 -5.61 8.29 2.62
C GLU A 139 -6.75 7.24 2.62
N ALA A 140 -6.66 6.22 1.77
CA ALA A 140 -7.64 5.14 1.74
C ALA A 140 -7.59 4.29 3.02
N ILE A 141 -6.40 3.98 3.54
CA ILE A 141 -6.22 3.32 4.85
C ILE A 141 -6.80 4.18 5.97
N ALA A 142 -6.42 5.46 6.02
CA ALA A 142 -6.90 6.40 7.03
C ALA A 142 -8.42 6.54 7.00
N PHE A 143 -9.02 6.60 5.80
CA PHE A 143 -10.47 6.65 5.65
C PHE A 143 -11.13 5.33 6.07
N GLY A 144 -10.56 4.18 5.67
CA GLY A 144 -11.00 2.86 6.10
C GLY A 144 -10.96 2.69 7.61
N PHE A 145 -9.94 3.27 8.28
CA PHE A 145 -9.83 3.27 9.74
C PHE A 145 -10.99 4.03 10.41
N ILE A 146 -11.30 5.25 9.93
CA ILE A 146 -12.42 6.05 10.46
C ILE A 146 -13.74 5.30 10.31
N VAL A 147 -14.00 4.79 9.11
CA VAL A 147 -15.24 4.10 8.73
C VAL A 147 -15.38 2.76 9.45
N GLY A 148 -14.27 2.04 9.63
CA GLY A 148 -14.18 0.81 10.40
C GLY A 148 -14.31 1.00 11.91
N GLY A 149 -14.67 2.18 12.40
CA GLY A 149 -14.88 2.43 13.82
C GLY A 149 -13.61 2.70 14.62
N GLY A 150 -12.47 2.92 13.95
CA GLY A 150 -11.23 3.39 14.55
C GLY A 150 -11.42 4.74 15.26
N ARG A 151 -10.93 4.87 16.49
CA ARG A 151 -11.09 6.10 17.28
C ARG A 151 -9.83 6.55 18.00
N PHE A 152 -8.74 5.79 17.94
CA PHE A 152 -7.45 6.21 18.48
C PHE A 152 -6.32 5.90 17.51
N TYR A 153 -5.58 6.92 17.11
CA TYR A 153 -4.37 6.76 16.32
C TYR A 153 -3.20 7.42 17.04
N ALA A 154 -2.06 6.76 17.05
CA ALA A 154 -0.79 7.34 17.46
C ALA A 154 0.28 7.02 16.43
N GLY A 155 1.12 8.00 16.09
CA GLY A 155 2.21 7.79 15.14
C GLY A 155 3.33 8.79 15.33
N TYR A 156 4.52 8.42 14.86
CA TYR A 156 5.66 9.32 14.72
C TYR A 156 5.84 9.61 13.21
N PRO A 157 6.04 10.87 12.77
CA PRO A 157 6.13 11.17 11.35
C PRO A 157 7.33 10.47 10.70
N ILE A 158 7.05 9.58 9.74
CA ILE A 158 8.04 8.82 8.99
C ILE A 158 7.56 8.63 7.55
N THR A 159 8.37 9.02 6.57
CA THR A 159 8.05 8.77 5.16
C THR A 159 8.11 7.27 4.87
N PRO A 160 7.15 6.67 4.16
CA PRO A 160 6.00 7.27 3.48
C PRO A 160 4.67 6.97 4.18
N ALA A 161 4.62 7.02 5.51
CA ALA A 161 3.41 6.78 6.31
C ALA A 161 2.80 8.06 6.94
N SER A 162 3.48 9.20 6.81
CA SER A 162 3.06 10.47 7.44
C SER A 162 1.69 10.95 6.96
N GLU A 163 1.32 10.69 5.71
CA GLU A 163 0.04 11.05 5.12
C GLU A 163 -1.15 10.43 5.87
N ILE A 164 -0.97 9.24 6.48
CA ILE A 164 -1.98 8.62 7.36
C ILE A 164 -2.20 9.48 8.61
N LEU A 165 -1.12 9.91 9.27
CA LEU A 165 -1.18 10.78 10.45
C LEU A 165 -1.84 12.12 10.10
N GLU A 166 -1.41 12.77 9.02
CA GLU A 166 -1.96 14.06 8.58
C GLU A 166 -3.45 13.97 8.27
N TYR A 167 -3.86 12.93 7.53
CA TYR A 167 -5.28 12.72 7.20
C TYR A 167 -6.12 12.48 8.47
N LEU A 168 -5.63 11.65 9.41
CA LEU A 168 -6.35 11.34 10.63
C LEU A 168 -6.39 12.54 11.59
N GLN A 169 -5.32 13.33 11.72
CA GLN A 169 -5.34 14.58 12.49
C GLN A 169 -6.39 15.55 11.97
N ALA A 170 -6.53 15.68 10.65
CA ALA A 170 -7.50 16.57 10.03
C ALA A 170 -8.95 16.07 10.13
N ASN A 171 -9.19 14.76 10.23
CA ASN A 171 -10.52 14.16 10.05
C ASN A 171 -11.05 13.35 11.23
N LEU A 172 -10.23 12.56 11.91
CA LEU A 172 -10.65 11.67 12.99
C LEU A 172 -11.36 12.39 14.16
N PRO A 173 -10.95 13.61 14.60
CA PRO A 173 -11.65 14.36 15.63
C PRO A 173 -13.12 14.69 15.29
N LYS A 174 -13.44 14.84 14.01
CA LYS A 174 -14.82 15.09 13.54
C LYS A 174 -15.76 13.91 13.82
N PHE A 175 -15.20 12.72 14.08
CA PHE A 175 -15.91 11.48 14.36
C PHE A 175 -15.71 11.00 15.80
N GLY A 176 -15.25 11.88 16.70
CA GLY A 176 -15.05 11.59 18.12
C GLY A 176 -13.83 10.72 18.42
N GLY A 177 -12.89 10.60 17.48
CA GLY A 177 -11.60 9.96 17.73
C GLY A 177 -10.46 10.95 17.97
N VAL A 178 -9.29 10.43 18.28
CA VAL A 178 -8.07 11.22 18.56
C VAL A 178 -6.92 10.67 17.72
N ALA A 179 -6.18 11.56 17.05
CA ALA A 179 -4.94 11.24 16.36
C ALA A 179 -3.80 12.03 17.02
N ILE A 180 -2.81 11.32 17.57
CA ILE A 180 -1.70 11.90 18.34
C ILE A 180 -0.40 11.71 17.56
N GLN A 181 0.39 12.77 17.49
CA GLN A 181 1.79 12.66 17.13
C GLN A 181 2.58 12.34 18.42
N ALA A 182 3.15 11.15 18.49
CA ALA A 182 4.00 10.74 19.60
C ALA A 182 5.43 11.29 19.43
N GLU A 183 6.24 11.16 20.47
CA GLU A 183 7.65 11.55 20.49
C GLU A 183 8.57 10.58 19.72
N ASP A 184 8.18 9.31 19.64
CA ASP A 184 8.84 8.23 18.90
C ASP A 184 7.86 7.06 18.65
N GLU A 185 8.30 6.06 17.88
CA GLU A 185 7.50 4.88 17.56
C GLU A 185 7.23 3.96 18.77
N ILE A 186 8.12 3.95 19.77
CA ILE A 186 7.94 3.17 21.01
C ILE A 186 6.74 3.73 21.78
N SER A 187 6.68 5.06 21.89
CA SER A 187 5.61 5.78 22.56
C SER A 187 4.30 5.64 21.79
N ALA A 188 4.35 5.74 20.45
CA ALA A 188 3.18 5.56 19.59
C ALA A 188 2.51 4.19 19.79
N ILE A 189 3.26 3.07 19.71
CA ILE A 189 2.66 1.75 19.89
C ILE A 189 2.14 1.56 21.32
N ASN A 190 2.86 2.01 22.34
CA ASN A 190 2.43 1.87 23.73
C ASN A 190 1.17 2.70 24.05
N MET A 191 1.03 3.91 23.48
CA MET A 191 -0.21 4.69 23.56
C MET A 191 -1.38 3.94 22.92
N ALA A 192 -1.18 3.35 21.74
CA ALA A 192 -2.21 2.59 21.04
C ALA A 192 -2.62 1.32 21.80
N LEU A 193 -1.68 0.63 22.46
CA LEU A 193 -1.99 -0.50 23.35
C LEU A 193 -2.83 -0.07 24.55
N GLY A 194 -2.54 1.08 25.15
CA GLY A 194 -3.37 1.66 26.22
C GLY A 194 -4.81 1.95 25.74
N ALA A 195 -4.97 2.49 24.55
CA ALA A 195 -6.29 2.73 23.95
C ALA A 195 -7.02 1.43 23.62
N SER A 196 -6.31 0.43 23.10
CA SER A 196 -6.85 -0.90 22.84
C SER A 196 -7.35 -1.58 24.13
N LEU A 197 -6.59 -1.51 25.22
CA LEU A 197 -6.99 -1.97 26.54
C LEU A 197 -8.27 -1.26 27.03
N ALA A 198 -8.41 0.04 26.77
CA ALA A 198 -9.61 0.80 27.09
C ALA A 198 -10.83 0.44 26.21
N GLY A 199 -10.69 -0.47 25.26
CA GLY A 199 -11.77 -0.93 24.38
C GLY A 199 -11.91 -0.17 23.08
N VAL A 200 -10.96 0.71 22.76
CA VAL A 200 -10.98 1.52 21.55
C VAL A 200 -10.30 0.79 20.41
N ARG A 201 -10.87 0.83 19.20
CA ARG A 201 -10.16 0.41 17.99
C ARG A 201 -9.00 1.37 17.74
N ALA A 202 -7.78 0.86 17.94
CA ALA A 202 -6.56 1.63 17.83
C ALA A 202 -5.73 1.19 16.61
N MET A 203 -5.02 2.16 16.02
CA MET A 203 -4.08 1.91 14.92
C MET A 203 -2.80 2.73 15.10
N VAL A 204 -1.68 2.17 14.67
CA VAL A 204 -0.44 2.91 14.42
C VAL A 204 -0.04 2.73 12.96
N ALA A 205 0.71 3.67 12.41
CA ALA A 205 1.36 3.52 11.11
C ALA A 205 2.83 3.90 11.19
N THR A 206 3.66 3.18 10.44
CA THR A 206 5.12 3.34 10.43
C THR A 206 5.73 2.78 9.14
N SER A 207 7.06 2.75 9.07
CA SER A 207 7.85 2.09 8.03
C SER A 207 8.95 1.25 8.71
N GLY A 208 9.71 0.44 7.97
CA GLY A 208 10.78 -0.44 8.46
C GLY A 208 11.53 0.02 9.73
N PRO A 209 12.18 1.21 9.76
CA PRO A 209 12.91 1.66 10.95
C PRO A 209 12.05 1.86 12.20
N GLY A 210 10.81 2.32 12.03
CA GLY A 210 9.90 2.46 13.15
C GLY A 210 9.30 1.12 13.58
N GLN A 211 9.12 0.19 12.63
CA GLN A 211 8.76 -1.19 12.94
C GLN A 211 9.84 -1.92 13.77
N ASP A 212 11.12 -1.60 13.55
CA ASP A 212 12.22 -2.11 14.40
C ASP A 212 11.99 -1.71 15.86
N LEU A 213 11.64 -0.44 16.10
CA LEU A 213 11.38 0.12 17.43
C LEU A 213 10.08 -0.40 18.05
N MET A 214 9.04 -0.62 17.24
CA MET A 214 7.75 -1.13 17.71
C MET A 214 7.78 -2.63 18.06
N THR A 215 8.79 -3.37 17.64
CA THR A 215 8.85 -4.84 17.72
C THR A 215 8.55 -5.40 19.13
N GLU A 216 9.02 -4.74 20.20
CA GLU A 216 8.69 -5.13 21.59
C GLU A 216 7.19 -4.93 21.90
N GLY A 217 6.63 -3.79 21.50
CA GLY A 217 5.21 -3.47 21.67
C GLY A 217 4.30 -4.44 20.91
N VAL A 218 4.72 -4.95 19.75
CA VAL A 218 3.97 -5.99 19.02
C VAL A 218 3.93 -7.29 19.83
N GLY A 219 5.04 -7.68 20.44
CA GLY A 219 5.09 -8.82 21.36
C GLY A 219 4.17 -8.62 22.56
N GLN A 220 4.20 -7.43 23.16
CA GLN A 220 3.29 -7.06 24.26
C GLN A 220 1.82 -7.13 23.84
N ALA A 221 1.48 -6.68 22.63
CA ALA A 221 0.12 -6.77 22.09
C ALA A 221 -0.38 -8.22 22.04
N ALA A 222 0.48 -9.13 21.56
CA ALA A 222 0.13 -10.54 21.42
C ALA A 222 0.07 -11.28 22.76
N GLU A 223 1.02 -11.02 23.66
CA GLU A 223 1.04 -11.62 25.01
C GLU A 223 -0.18 -11.18 25.83
N ALA A 224 -0.51 -9.88 25.80
CA ALA A 224 -1.68 -9.33 26.49
C ALA A 224 -3.02 -9.59 25.77
N GLU A 225 -3.00 -10.22 24.59
CA GLU A 225 -4.15 -10.43 23.70
C GLU A 225 -4.92 -9.11 23.41
N LEU A 226 -4.19 -8.04 23.10
CA LEU A 226 -4.74 -6.72 22.79
C LEU A 226 -4.92 -6.55 21.27
N PRO A 227 -6.16 -6.29 20.79
CA PRO A 227 -6.40 -5.94 19.39
C PRO A 227 -5.61 -4.70 18.97
N LEU A 228 -4.79 -4.80 17.92
CA LEU A 228 -4.08 -3.64 17.39
C LEU A 228 -3.90 -3.79 15.88
N VAL A 229 -4.18 -2.73 15.13
CA VAL A 229 -3.81 -2.65 13.71
C VAL A 229 -2.53 -1.86 13.57
N ILE A 230 -1.58 -2.39 12.80
CA ILE A 230 -0.28 -1.78 12.52
C ILE A 230 -0.15 -1.66 11.02
N VAL A 231 -0.02 -0.44 10.51
CA VAL A 231 0.27 -0.22 9.09
C VAL A 231 1.78 -0.12 8.93
N GLU A 232 2.37 -1.04 8.19
CA GLU A 232 3.78 -0.98 7.81
C GLU A 232 3.83 -0.61 6.32
N VAL A 233 4.36 0.58 6.06
CA VAL A 233 4.54 1.12 4.72
C VAL A 233 5.99 0.94 4.30
N GLN A 234 6.26 -0.15 3.60
CA GLN A 234 7.61 -0.53 3.20
C GLN A 234 8.27 0.55 2.34
N ARG A 235 9.55 0.82 2.61
CA ARG A 235 10.42 1.67 1.80
C ARG A 235 11.80 1.01 1.69
N ALA A 236 12.62 1.44 0.73
CA ALA A 236 13.95 0.87 0.55
C ALA A 236 14.83 0.99 1.80
N GLY A 237 15.30 -0.17 2.29
CA GLY A 237 16.23 -0.31 3.41
C GLY A 237 17.66 -0.60 2.94
N PRO A 238 18.53 -1.15 3.82
CA PRO A 238 18.37 -1.29 5.27
C PRO A 238 18.63 0.03 6.02
N SER A 239 18.34 0.07 7.33
CA SER A 239 18.49 1.26 8.18
C SER A 239 17.69 2.45 7.61
N THR A 240 18.24 3.66 7.57
CA THR A 240 17.58 4.82 6.94
C THR A 240 17.20 4.53 5.48
N GLY A 241 18.06 3.78 4.78
CA GLY A 241 17.87 3.36 3.40
C GLY A 241 17.63 4.54 2.44
N MET A 242 16.65 4.38 1.55
CA MET A 242 16.19 5.42 0.64
C MET A 242 14.71 5.74 0.95
N PRO A 243 14.43 6.72 1.84
CA PRO A 243 13.09 6.94 2.38
C PRO A 243 11.97 7.16 1.37
N THR A 244 12.31 7.66 0.17
CA THR A 244 11.37 8.02 -0.90
C THR A 244 11.35 7.00 -2.03
N LYS A 245 11.89 5.79 -1.81
CA LYS A 245 12.03 4.76 -2.83
C LYS A 245 11.27 3.49 -2.46
N HIS A 246 10.72 2.87 -3.49
CA HIS A 246 9.91 1.68 -3.40
C HIS A 246 10.76 0.45 -3.14
N GLU A 247 10.35 -0.36 -2.16
CA GLU A 247 10.90 -1.68 -1.88
C GLU A 247 9.87 -2.50 -1.09
N GLN A 248 10.02 -3.83 -1.10
CA GLN A 248 9.17 -4.80 -0.39
C GLN A 248 10.07 -5.75 0.43
N SER A 249 10.93 -5.17 1.26
CA SER A 249 12.02 -5.85 1.99
C SER A 249 11.71 -6.22 3.42
N ASP A 250 10.47 -5.99 3.90
CA ASP A 250 10.19 -6.08 5.33
C ASP A 250 9.25 -7.25 5.66
N VAL A 251 8.91 -8.08 4.67
CA VAL A 251 8.09 -9.30 4.83
C VAL A 251 8.62 -10.18 5.96
N ASN A 252 9.91 -10.50 5.97
CA ASN A 252 10.50 -11.36 7.00
C ASN A 252 10.43 -10.71 8.39
N HIS A 253 10.59 -9.39 8.47
CA HIS A 253 10.56 -8.69 9.75
C HIS A 253 9.14 -8.56 10.30
N VAL A 254 8.17 -8.21 9.45
CA VAL A 254 6.75 -8.15 9.84
C VAL A 254 6.23 -9.54 10.21
N VAL A 255 6.67 -10.58 9.49
CA VAL A 255 6.21 -11.95 9.72
C VAL A 255 6.93 -12.64 10.88
N PHE A 256 8.23 -12.38 11.12
CA PHE A 256 9.03 -13.10 12.14
C PHE A 256 9.65 -12.23 13.24
N GLY A 257 9.50 -10.91 13.17
CA GLY A 257 9.99 -9.99 14.18
C GLY A 257 9.35 -10.21 15.55
N GLY A 258 10.12 -9.92 16.59
CA GLY A 258 9.71 -10.12 17.99
C GLY A 258 10.36 -11.35 18.61
N HIS A 259 10.61 -11.29 19.92
CA HIS A 259 11.18 -12.39 20.67
C HIS A 259 10.09 -13.41 21.09
N GLY A 260 10.41 -14.70 21.02
CA GLY A 260 9.46 -15.77 21.31
C GLY A 260 8.43 -16.01 20.20
N ASP A 261 7.52 -16.97 20.43
CA ASP A 261 6.46 -17.33 19.49
C ASP A 261 5.15 -16.65 19.86
N PHE A 262 4.53 -15.95 18.92
CA PHE A 262 3.22 -15.32 19.16
C PHE A 262 2.41 -15.12 17.88
N PRO A 263 1.07 -15.10 17.98
CA PRO A 263 0.20 -14.95 16.83
C PRO A 263 0.21 -13.50 16.31
N ARG A 264 0.28 -13.36 14.98
CA ARG A 264 0.01 -12.10 14.27
C ARG A 264 -0.58 -12.42 12.91
N ILE A 265 -1.36 -11.50 12.36
CA ILE A 265 -1.85 -11.59 10.98
C ILE A 265 -1.17 -10.51 10.16
N VAL A 266 -0.87 -10.80 8.90
CA VAL A 266 -0.29 -9.85 7.93
C VAL A 266 -1.10 -9.94 6.66
N ILE A 267 -1.84 -8.87 6.35
CA ILE A 267 -2.60 -8.74 5.10
C ILE A 267 -1.94 -7.71 4.20
N ALA A 268 -2.08 -7.88 2.89
CA ALA A 268 -1.42 -7.05 1.88
C ALA A 268 -2.42 -6.53 0.83
N PRO A 269 -2.88 -5.29 0.96
CA PRO A 269 -3.64 -4.61 -0.09
C PRO A 269 -2.86 -4.49 -1.40
N ALA A 270 -3.56 -4.57 -2.54
CA ALA A 270 -2.93 -4.47 -3.86
C ALA A 270 -3.21 -3.13 -4.57
N ASP A 271 -4.25 -2.42 -4.16
CA ASP A 271 -4.69 -1.15 -4.73
C ASP A 271 -5.37 -0.27 -3.66
N ALA A 272 -5.72 0.97 -4.00
CA ALA A 272 -6.35 1.88 -3.04
C ALA A 272 -7.76 1.44 -2.60
N THR A 273 -8.45 0.61 -3.39
CA THR A 273 -9.74 0.01 -2.99
C THR A 273 -9.53 -1.04 -1.92
N ASP A 274 -8.55 -1.92 -2.11
CA ASP A 274 -8.13 -2.89 -1.10
C ASP A 274 -7.65 -2.18 0.17
N CYS A 275 -6.87 -1.09 0.07
CA CYS A 275 -6.43 -0.31 1.24
C CYS A 275 -7.61 0.11 2.14
N PHE A 276 -8.70 0.59 1.53
CA PHE A 276 -9.91 0.97 2.28
C PHE A 276 -10.60 -0.22 2.94
N TYR A 277 -11.00 -1.24 2.15
CA TYR A 277 -11.79 -2.35 2.67
C TYR A 277 -10.99 -3.29 3.58
N MET A 278 -9.73 -3.56 3.25
CA MET A 278 -8.87 -4.42 4.06
C MET A 278 -8.44 -3.76 5.36
N THR A 279 -8.47 -2.42 5.47
CA THR A 279 -8.31 -1.77 6.78
C THR A 279 -9.48 -2.10 7.72
N ILE A 280 -10.71 -2.17 7.18
CA ILE A 280 -11.88 -2.59 7.95
C ILE A 280 -11.76 -4.06 8.34
N ASP A 281 -11.32 -4.91 7.41
CA ASP A 281 -11.04 -6.33 7.69
C ASP A 281 -9.99 -6.47 8.79
N ALA A 282 -8.89 -5.70 8.74
CA ALA A 282 -7.84 -5.73 9.76
C ALA A 282 -8.37 -5.37 11.16
N LEU A 283 -9.22 -4.34 11.26
CA LEU A 283 -9.83 -3.96 12.53
C LEU A 283 -10.75 -5.05 13.09
N ASN A 284 -11.51 -5.71 12.21
CA ASN A 284 -12.38 -6.83 12.60
C ASN A 284 -11.54 -8.05 13.02
N LEU A 285 -10.52 -8.42 12.25
CA LEU A 285 -9.61 -9.52 12.58
C LEU A 285 -8.90 -9.28 13.91
N ALA A 286 -8.40 -8.06 14.15
CA ALA A 286 -7.72 -7.70 15.38
C ALA A 286 -8.64 -7.87 16.61
N GLU A 287 -9.89 -7.44 16.53
CA GLU A 287 -10.83 -7.56 17.65
C GLU A 287 -11.42 -8.98 17.81
N LYS A 288 -11.71 -9.66 16.70
CA LYS A 288 -12.26 -11.01 16.70
C LYS A 288 -11.27 -12.01 17.28
N TYR A 289 -9.99 -11.89 16.94
CA TYR A 289 -8.93 -12.82 17.35
C TYR A 289 -7.98 -12.27 18.41
N GLN A 290 -8.16 -11.01 18.83
CA GLN A 290 -7.43 -10.40 19.95
C GLN A 290 -5.90 -10.54 19.78
N LEU A 291 -5.40 -10.07 18.65
CA LEU A 291 -4.00 -10.17 18.24
C LEU A 291 -3.60 -8.97 17.38
N PRO A 292 -2.29 -8.71 17.20
CA PRO A 292 -1.82 -7.70 16.27
C PRO A 292 -2.07 -8.10 14.81
N VAL A 293 -2.61 -7.18 14.02
CA VAL A 293 -2.83 -7.33 12.57
C VAL A 293 -2.06 -6.26 11.81
N PHE A 294 -1.19 -6.69 10.91
CA PHE A 294 -0.45 -5.82 10.03
C PHE A 294 -1.19 -5.61 8.71
N ILE A 295 -1.22 -4.35 8.27
CA ILE A 295 -1.52 -3.98 6.89
C ILE A 295 -0.17 -3.66 6.26
N LEU A 296 0.28 -4.53 5.36
CA LEU A 296 1.56 -4.41 4.68
C LEU A 296 1.36 -3.81 3.29
N ILE A 297 1.80 -2.57 3.11
CA ILE A 297 1.83 -1.90 1.81
C ILE A 297 3.27 -1.45 1.51
N ASP A 298 3.48 -0.77 0.39
CA ASP A 298 4.78 -0.25 -0.02
C ASP A 298 4.66 1.20 -0.48
N GLN A 299 5.78 1.92 -0.51
CA GLN A 299 5.85 3.34 -0.84
C GLN A 299 5.10 3.71 -2.13
N ALA A 300 5.11 2.83 -3.14
CA ALA A 300 4.44 3.10 -4.40
C ALA A 300 2.92 3.07 -4.21
N LEU A 301 2.37 2.05 -3.54
CA LEU A 301 0.93 2.00 -3.25
C LEU A 301 0.48 3.12 -2.29
N ALA A 302 1.31 3.43 -1.29
CA ALA A 302 1.05 4.46 -0.29
C ALA A 302 0.79 5.84 -0.91
N GLN A 303 1.68 6.27 -1.82
CA GLN A 303 1.71 7.65 -2.31
C GLN A 303 1.25 7.83 -3.77
N ASN A 304 1.16 6.77 -4.59
CA ASN A 304 0.65 6.92 -5.95
C ASN A 304 -0.86 7.16 -5.94
N THR A 305 -1.31 8.24 -6.61
CA THR A 305 -2.73 8.52 -6.79
C THR A 305 -3.37 7.54 -7.75
N GLN A 306 -4.47 6.93 -7.32
CA GLN A 306 -5.26 6.00 -8.14
C GLN A 306 -6.68 6.53 -8.33
N THR A 307 -7.26 6.21 -9.49
CA THR A 307 -8.66 6.52 -9.79
C THR A 307 -9.52 5.28 -9.55
N VAL A 308 -10.17 5.20 -8.40
CA VAL A 308 -10.94 4.03 -7.96
C VAL A 308 -12.45 4.32 -7.95
N PRO A 309 -13.32 3.29 -7.99
CA PRO A 309 -14.75 3.48 -7.73
C PRO A 309 -14.98 4.13 -6.37
N GLU A 310 -16.08 4.86 -6.21
CA GLU A 310 -16.50 5.31 -4.89
C GLU A 310 -16.67 4.13 -3.92
N PHE A 311 -16.33 4.34 -2.65
CA PHE A 311 -16.45 3.32 -1.63
C PHE A 311 -17.91 3.16 -1.20
N ASP A 312 -18.40 1.92 -1.28
CA ASP A 312 -19.74 1.55 -0.87
C ASP A 312 -19.76 1.28 0.64
N LEU A 313 -20.14 2.30 1.39
CA LEU A 313 -20.19 2.25 2.86
C LEU A 313 -21.22 1.24 3.39
N THR A 314 -22.18 0.79 2.57
CA THR A 314 -23.17 -0.22 2.99
C THR A 314 -22.56 -1.61 3.15
N LYS A 315 -21.39 -1.85 2.56
CA LYS A 315 -20.64 -3.11 2.70
C LYS A 315 -19.83 -3.18 4.00
N VAL A 316 -19.72 -2.07 4.73
CA VAL A 316 -18.93 -1.99 5.95
C VAL A 316 -19.64 -2.75 7.07
N LYS A 317 -18.92 -3.69 7.68
CA LYS A 317 -19.38 -4.43 8.86
C LYS A 317 -18.37 -4.25 9.98
N ILE A 318 -18.87 -3.93 11.18
CA ILE A 318 -18.05 -3.81 12.38
C ILE A 318 -18.30 -5.06 13.24
N ASP A 319 -17.29 -5.90 13.37
CA ASP A 319 -17.29 -7.06 14.25
C ASP A 319 -16.38 -6.79 15.46
N ARG A 320 -16.97 -6.59 16.64
CA ARG A 320 -16.23 -6.31 17.88
C ARG A 320 -15.67 -7.57 18.56
N GLY A 321 -15.89 -8.74 17.97
CA GLY A 321 -15.49 -10.03 18.52
C GLY A 321 -16.21 -10.37 19.82
N LYS A 322 -15.54 -11.12 20.70
CA LYS A 322 -16.04 -11.50 22.03
C LYS A 322 -15.92 -10.36 23.07
N LEU A 323 -16.21 -9.12 22.68
CA LEU A 323 -16.34 -7.99 23.61
C LEU A 323 -17.69 -8.08 24.33
N LEU A 324 -17.64 -8.25 25.65
CA LEU A 324 -18.84 -8.39 26.45
C LEU A 324 -19.56 -7.06 26.64
N THR A 325 -20.89 -7.09 26.61
CA THR A 325 -21.72 -6.04 27.19
C THR A 325 -21.76 -6.16 28.71
N GLN A 326 -22.20 -5.12 29.42
CA GLN A 326 -22.33 -5.17 30.88
C GLN A 326 -23.30 -6.27 31.34
N GLU A 327 -24.38 -6.49 30.58
CA GLU A 327 -25.37 -7.54 30.86
C GLU A 327 -24.74 -8.93 30.72
N GLN A 328 -24.00 -9.17 29.64
CA GLN A 328 -23.31 -10.44 29.42
C GLN A 328 -22.25 -10.70 30.50
N LEU A 329 -21.50 -9.67 30.88
CA LEU A 329 -20.49 -9.77 31.94
C LEU A 329 -21.12 -10.08 33.31
N ASN A 330 -22.24 -9.44 33.66
CA ASN A 330 -22.96 -9.69 34.91
C ASN A 330 -23.59 -11.09 34.97
N ALA A 331 -23.86 -11.71 33.82
CA ALA A 331 -24.36 -13.07 33.73
C ALA A 331 -23.28 -14.13 33.95
N LEU A 332 -21.98 -13.76 33.90
CA LEU A 332 -20.89 -14.67 34.21
C LEU A 332 -20.76 -14.85 35.72
N PRO A 333 -20.65 -16.09 36.25
CA PRO A 333 -20.42 -16.30 37.67
C PRO A 333 -19.06 -15.77 38.11
N VAL A 334 -18.06 -15.85 37.21
CA VAL A 334 -16.68 -15.41 37.39
C VAL A 334 -16.15 -15.00 36.03
N TYR A 335 -15.48 -13.85 35.95
CA TYR A 335 -14.79 -13.41 34.74
C TYR A 335 -13.30 -13.74 34.81
N LYS A 336 -12.77 -14.31 33.71
CA LYS A 336 -11.35 -14.65 33.51
C LYS A 336 -10.90 -14.11 32.16
N ARG A 337 -10.01 -13.12 32.14
CA ARG A 337 -9.55 -12.46 30.91
C ARG A 337 -8.89 -13.43 29.91
N TYR A 338 -8.20 -14.45 30.41
CA TYR A 338 -7.41 -15.39 29.62
C TYR A 338 -7.96 -16.82 29.71
N GLU A 339 -9.28 -16.96 29.86
CA GLU A 339 -9.98 -18.25 29.91
C GLU A 339 -9.57 -19.19 28.76
N PHE A 340 -9.35 -20.46 29.08
CA PHE A 340 -9.07 -21.48 28.09
C PHE A 340 -10.35 -21.86 27.33
N THR A 341 -10.41 -21.51 26.04
CA THR A 341 -11.50 -21.85 25.12
C THR A 341 -10.98 -22.72 23.98
N GLU A 342 -11.87 -23.47 23.34
CA GLU A 342 -11.52 -24.35 22.21
C GLU A 342 -10.94 -23.58 21.02
N ASP A 343 -11.47 -22.39 20.74
CA ASP A 343 -11.01 -21.51 19.67
C ASP A 343 -9.84 -20.60 20.07
N GLY A 344 -9.39 -20.70 21.32
CA GLY A 344 -8.33 -19.88 21.89
C GLY A 344 -8.71 -18.42 22.16
N VAL A 345 -9.89 -17.94 21.78
CA VAL A 345 -10.32 -16.55 21.99
C VAL A 345 -11.14 -16.43 23.28
N SER A 346 -10.59 -15.77 24.30
CA SER A 346 -11.33 -15.49 25.55
C SER A 346 -12.39 -14.42 25.33
N ALA A 347 -13.45 -14.40 26.13
CA ALA A 347 -14.27 -13.20 26.25
C ALA A 347 -13.42 -12.04 26.85
N ARG A 348 -13.65 -10.81 26.37
CA ARG A 348 -12.96 -9.62 26.91
C ARG A 348 -13.95 -8.59 27.45
N THR A 349 -13.51 -7.86 28.45
CA THR A 349 -14.16 -6.66 29.00
C THR A 349 -13.20 -5.46 28.91
N ILE A 350 -13.67 -4.29 29.34
CA ILE A 350 -12.88 -3.06 29.35
C ILE A 350 -12.79 -2.48 30.79
N PRO A 351 -11.73 -1.73 31.11
CA PRO A 351 -11.62 -1.04 32.39
C PRO A 351 -12.85 -0.19 32.71
N GLY A 352 -13.32 -0.28 33.95
CA GLY A 352 -14.47 0.46 34.46
C GLY A 352 -15.81 -0.29 34.40
N MET A 353 -15.91 -1.42 33.70
CA MET A 353 -17.10 -2.28 33.75
C MET A 353 -17.18 -3.06 35.08
N PRO A 354 -18.25 -2.91 35.89
CA PRO A 354 -18.44 -3.70 37.10
C PRO A 354 -18.35 -5.21 36.84
N ASN A 355 -17.81 -5.96 37.81
CA ASN A 355 -17.57 -7.41 37.75
C ASN A 355 -16.56 -7.87 36.68
N GLY A 356 -15.94 -6.95 35.96
CA GLY A 356 -14.92 -7.21 34.94
C GLY A 356 -13.52 -6.87 35.42
N PHE A 357 -13.16 -7.16 36.67
CA PHE A 357 -11.78 -6.95 37.12
C PHE A 357 -10.84 -7.95 36.43
N PHE A 358 -9.74 -7.45 35.88
CA PHE A 358 -8.67 -8.28 35.33
C PHE A 358 -7.32 -7.59 35.44
N GLN A 359 -6.26 -8.38 35.34
CA GLN A 359 -4.90 -7.90 35.26
C GLN A 359 -4.36 -8.14 33.85
N VAL A 360 -3.53 -7.21 33.37
CA VAL A 360 -2.75 -7.35 32.13
C VAL A 360 -1.27 -7.25 32.49
N THR A 361 -0.46 -8.11 31.90
CA THR A 361 0.99 -8.14 32.12
C THR A 361 1.68 -8.65 30.86
N GLY A 362 2.94 -8.26 30.66
CA GLY A 362 3.82 -8.85 29.64
C GLY A 362 4.52 -10.14 30.09
N ASN A 363 4.38 -10.51 31.36
CA ASN A 363 4.85 -11.81 31.83
C ASN A 363 3.85 -12.91 31.46
N GLU A 364 4.34 -14.14 31.38
CA GLU A 364 3.44 -15.29 31.28
C GLU A 364 2.48 -15.33 32.47
N HIS A 365 1.22 -15.65 32.17
CA HIS A 365 0.13 -15.54 33.12
C HIS A 365 -0.84 -16.72 33.04
N ASN A 366 -1.67 -16.88 34.08
CA ASN A 366 -2.78 -17.84 34.08
C ASN A 366 -4.08 -17.20 33.55
N GLU A 367 -5.20 -17.92 33.59
CA GLU A 367 -6.50 -17.46 33.09
C GLU A 367 -6.99 -16.12 33.71
N TRP A 368 -6.50 -15.77 34.89
CA TRP A 368 -6.86 -14.54 35.61
C TRP A 368 -5.98 -13.35 35.25
N GLY A 369 -4.83 -13.58 34.60
CA GLY A 369 -3.80 -12.57 34.35
C GLY A 369 -2.72 -12.49 35.43
N PHE A 370 -2.69 -13.44 36.38
CA PHE A 370 -1.63 -13.49 37.39
C PHE A 370 -0.38 -14.17 36.85
N VAL A 371 0.78 -13.57 37.13
CA VAL A 371 2.09 -14.07 36.72
C VAL A 371 2.30 -15.50 37.21
N THR A 372 2.77 -16.37 36.33
CA THR A 372 3.08 -17.76 36.68
C THR A 372 4.22 -18.32 35.83
N THR A 373 5.02 -19.18 36.45
CA THR A 373 6.10 -19.94 35.81
C THR A 373 5.78 -21.44 35.74
N ASP A 374 4.55 -21.84 36.07
CA ASP A 374 4.11 -23.24 36.01
C ASP A 374 4.20 -23.79 34.58
N PRO A 375 4.97 -24.88 34.35
CA PRO A 375 5.13 -25.47 33.02
C PRO A 375 3.82 -25.96 32.39
N VAL A 376 2.85 -26.41 33.20
CA VAL A 376 1.55 -26.87 32.69
C VAL A 376 0.75 -25.69 32.16
N ASN A 377 0.68 -24.59 32.91
CA ASN A 377 0.09 -23.34 32.44
C ASN A 377 0.79 -22.83 31.18
N ARG A 378 2.13 -22.71 31.21
CA ARG A 378 2.93 -22.21 30.08
C ARG A 378 2.60 -22.94 28.78
N THR A 379 2.52 -24.26 28.83
CA THR A 379 2.19 -25.07 27.64
C THR A 379 0.78 -24.79 27.14
N LYS A 380 -0.20 -24.70 28.05
CA LYS A 380 -1.61 -24.49 27.69
C LYS A 380 -1.85 -23.10 27.11
N ILE A 381 -1.34 -22.06 27.74
CA ILE A 381 -1.62 -20.69 27.33
C ILE A 381 -0.89 -20.29 26.05
N MET A 382 0.32 -20.81 25.81
CA MET A 382 0.97 -20.67 24.50
C MET A 382 0.16 -21.30 23.38
N ARG A 383 -0.35 -22.53 23.57
CA ARG A 383 -1.22 -23.19 22.58
C ARG A 383 -2.52 -22.42 22.35
N LYS A 384 -3.12 -21.91 23.43
CA LYS A 384 -4.30 -21.03 23.37
C LYS A 384 -4.03 -19.79 22.52
N ARG A 385 -2.89 -19.12 22.67
CA ARG A 385 -2.56 -17.95 21.84
C ARG A 385 -2.39 -18.35 20.37
N MET A 386 -1.66 -19.43 20.10
CA MET A 386 -1.34 -19.85 18.73
C MET A 386 -2.52 -20.43 17.95
N ILE A 387 -3.45 -21.15 18.59
CA ILE A 387 -4.62 -21.73 17.89
C ILE A 387 -5.52 -20.66 17.26
N LYS A 388 -5.47 -19.42 17.77
CA LYS A 388 -6.21 -18.28 17.19
C LYS A 388 -5.82 -18.02 15.73
N LEU A 389 -4.57 -18.29 15.32
CA LEU A 389 -4.17 -18.17 13.91
C LEU A 389 -4.84 -19.22 13.03
N GLU A 390 -4.95 -20.44 13.51
CA GLU A 390 -5.62 -21.53 12.78
C GLU A 390 -7.10 -21.24 12.60
N VAL A 391 -7.77 -20.75 13.66
CA VAL A 391 -9.18 -20.34 13.59
C VAL A 391 -9.35 -19.10 12.68
N ALA A 392 -8.38 -18.19 12.65
CA ALA A 392 -8.43 -16.99 11.83
C ALA A 392 -8.41 -17.26 10.32
N LYS A 393 -7.78 -18.36 9.86
CA LYS A 393 -7.67 -18.70 8.43
C LYS A 393 -8.99 -18.68 7.67
N ALA A 394 -10.11 -18.99 8.33
CA ALA A 394 -11.44 -18.95 7.72
C ALA A 394 -11.87 -17.54 7.28
N ASP A 395 -11.42 -16.51 8.00
CA ASP A 395 -11.81 -15.11 7.79
C ASP A 395 -10.73 -14.29 7.06
N LEU A 396 -9.56 -14.88 6.80
CA LEU A 396 -8.47 -14.18 6.12
C LEU A 396 -8.83 -13.86 4.66
N PRO A 397 -8.48 -12.65 4.16
CA PRO A 397 -8.64 -12.30 2.76
C PRO A 397 -7.94 -13.30 1.84
N ARG A 398 -8.73 -14.00 1.00
CA ARG A 398 -8.22 -14.94 0.00
C ARG A 398 -7.54 -14.23 -1.15
N GLY A 399 -6.56 -14.89 -1.76
CA GLY A 399 -5.89 -14.41 -2.95
C GLY A 399 -6.83 -14.28 -4.16
N ARG A 400 -6.41 -13.48 -5.14
CA ARG A 400 -7.12 -13.32 -6.42
C ARG A 400 -6.32 -14.01 -7.51
N VAL A 401 -7.00 -14.82 -8.34
CA VAL A 401 -6.38 -15.50 -9.49
C VAL A 401 -6.76 -14.79 -10.78
N TYR A 402 -5.75 -14.44 -11.58
CA TYR A 402 -5.91 -13.80 -12.89
C TYR A 402 -5.35 -14.69 -14.00
N GLY A 403 -5.74 -14.41 -15.24
CA GLY A 403 -5.23 -15.09 -16.43
C GLY A 403 -5.93 -16.41 -16.76
N ASP A 404 -5.25 -17.22 -17.57
CA ASP A 404 -5.80 -18.47 -18.10
C ASP A 404 -5.63 -19.61 -17.09
N GLN A 405 -6.74 -20.18 -16.61
CA GLN A 405 -6.72 -21.26 -15.61
C GLN A 405 -5.98 -22.51 -16.08
N SER A 406 -5.92 -22.75 -17.40
CA SER A 406 -5.19 -23.86 -18.01
C SER A 406 -3.69 -23.60 -18.17
N ALA A 407 -3.22 -22.37 -17.92
CA ALA A 407 -1.81 -22.03 -18.04
C ALA A 407 -0.93 -22.85 -17.08
N ARG A 408 0.22 -23.26 -17.60
CA ARG A 408 1.26 -24.02 -16.88
C ARG A 408 2.39 -23.16 -16.34
N VAL A 409 2.42 -21.88 -16.70
CA VAL A 409 3.34 -20.88 -16.17
C VAL A 409 2.56 -19.95 -15.24
N GLY A 410 2.97 -19.91 -13.97
CA GLY A 410 2.34 -19.13 -12.92
C GLY A 410 3.16 -17.90 -12.52
N PHE A 411 2.47 -16.89 -11.97
CA PHE A 411 3.06 -15.83 -11.17
C PHE A 411 2.52 -15.88 -9.73
N ILE A 412 3.34 -15.49 -8.77
CA ILE A 412 2.93 -15.22 -7.39
C ILE A 412 3.54 -13.88 -6.95
N SER A 413 2.73 -13.01 -6.36
CA SER A 413 3.16 -11.68 -5.88
C SER A 413 2.13 -11.13 -4.91
N PHE A 414 2.44 -9.98 -4.30
CA PHE A 414 1.53 -9.18 -3.48
C PHE A 414 1.73 -7.69 -3.75
N GLY A 415 0.88 -6.85 -3.17
CA GLY A 415 1.08 -5.40 -3.14
C GLY A 415 1.04 -4.73 -4.51
N SER A 416 1.79 -3.64 -4.66
CA SER A 416 1.78 -2.77 -5.84
C SER A 416 2.28 -3.42 -7.13
N ASN A 417 2.89 -4.62 -7.07
CA ASN A 417 3.34 -5.35 -8.25
C ASN A 417 2.19 -5.84 -9.14
N VAL A 418 0.94 -5.87 -8.64
CA VAL A 418 -0.23 -6.38 -9.35
C VAL A 418 -0.34 -5.83 -10.79
N GLY A 419 -0.20 -4.51 -10.96
CA GLY A 419 -0.35 -3.88 -12.28
C GLY A 419 0.77 -4.29 -13.24
N ALA A 420 2.02 -4.28 -12.77
CA ALA A 420 3.17 -4.64 -13.59
C ALA A 420 3.14 -6.11 -14.03
N VAL A 421 2.68 -7.02 -13.15
CA VAL A 421 2.52 -8.44 -13.48
C VAL A 421 1.39 -8.64 -14.50
N LEU A 422 0.24 -8.01 -14.32
CA LEU A 422 -0.88 -8.13 -15.25
C LEU A 422 -0.51 -7.66 -16.67
N GLU A 423 0.18 -6.53 -16.80
CA GLU A 423 0.62 -6.05 -18.11
C GLU A 423 1.73 -6.94 -18.70
N ALA A 424 2.62 -7.50 -17.87
CA ALA A 424 3.60 -8.48 -18.33
C ALA A 424 2.93 -9.76 -18.86
N MET A 425 1.82 -10.21 -18.24
CA MET A 425 1.03 -11.34 -18.74
C MET A 425 0.46 -11.06 -20.13
N GLU A 426 -0.01 -9.84 -20.40
CA GLU A 426 -0.48 -9.44 -21.74
C GLU A 426 0.65 -9.45 -22.77
N GLN A 427 1.82 -8.92 -22.40
CA GLN A 427 3.01 -8.96 -23.25
C GLN A 427 3.46 -10.41 -23.54
N LEU A 428 3.46 -11.30 -22.55
CA LEU A 428 3.77 -12.71 -22.72
C LEU A 428 2.75 -13.43 -23.60
N LYS A 429 1.46 -13.10 -23.44
CA LYS A 429 0.38 -13.64 -24.29
C LYS A 429 0.59 -13.28 -25.76
N SER A 430 1.03 -12.04 -26.05
CA SER A 430 1.38 -11.64 -27.43
C SER A 430 2.57 -12.41 -28.01
N ARG A 431 3.40 -13.03 -27.16
CA ARG A 431 4.50 -13.93 -27.53
C ARG A 431 4.09 -15.42 -27.52
N GLY A 432 2.80 -15.72 -27.37
CA GLY A 432 2.28 -17.09 -27.34
C GLY A 432 2.47 -17.82 -26.01
N ILE A 433 2.85 -17.13 -24.93
CA ILE A 433 3.03 -17.73 -23.61
C ILE A 433 1.80 -17.40 -22.76
N THR A 434 0.96 -18.40 -22.50
CA THR A 434 -0.18 -18.26 -21.58
C THR A 434 0.27 -18.39 -20.13
N THR A 435 -0.27 -17.53 -19.28
CA THR A 435 0.12 -17.43 -17.87
C THR A 435 -1.11 -17.26 -16.97
N LYS A 436 -0.95 -17.59 -15.70
CA LYS A 436 -1.89 -17.24 -14.63
C LYS A 436 -1.17 -16.67 -13.43
N PHE A 437 -1.88 -15.91 -12.61
CA PHE A 437 -1.27 -15.14 -11.53
C PHE A 437 -2.10 -15.26 -10.25
N LEU A 438 -1.47 -15.74 -9.18
CA LEU A 438 -2.00 -15.66 -7.81
C LEU A 438 -1.47 -14.41 -7.12
N LEU A 439 -2.37 -13.45 -6.93
CA LEU A 439 -2.13 -12.26 -6.11
C LEU A 439 -2.50 -12.58 -4.66
N LEU A 440 -1.51 -12.67 -3.79
CA LEU A 440 -1.71 -12.91 -2.37
C LEU A 440 -2.24 -11.64 -1.69
N ARG A 441 -3.30 -11.81 -0.89
CA ARG A 441 -3.89 -10.75 -0.04
C ARG A 441 -3.65 -10.99 1.45
N THR A 442 -3.21 -12.19 1.80
CA THR A 442 -2.75 -12.57 3.15
C THR A 442 -1.34 -13.12 3.01
N ILE A 443 -0.40 -12.51 3.73
CA ILE A 443 1.00 -12.93 3.77
C ILE A 443 1.23 -13.90 4.92
N TYR A 444 0.61 -13.65 6.08
CA TYR A 444 0.76 -14.51 7.25
C TYR A 444 -0.52 -14.55 8.12
N PRO A 445 -0.92 -15.72 8.66
CA PRO A 445 -0.43 -17.04 8.30
C PRO A 445 -0.70 -17.31 6.81
N LEU A 446 0.24 -17.97 6.13
CA LEU A 446 0.05 -18.30 4.73
C LEU A 446 -1.14 -19.25 4.61
N ILE A 447 -2.02 -18.98 3.66
CA ILE A 447 -3.14 -19.86 3.34
C ILE A 447 -2.60 -20.99 2.47
N THR A 448 -2.18 -22.07 3.13
CA THR A 448 -1.39 -23.14 2.50
C THR A 448 -2.15 -23.89 1.41
N GLU A 449 -3.47 -24.04 1.55
CA GLU A 449 -4.30 -24.74 0.57
C GLU A 449 -4.33 -23.99 -0.77
N GLU A 450 -4.63 -22.69 -0.72
CA GLU A 450 -4.65 -21.79 -1.88
C GLU A 450 -3.34 -21.81 -2.67
N VAL A 451 -2.22 -21.74 -1.95
CA VAL A 451 -0.89 -21.67 -2.58
C VAL A 451 -0.47 -23.03 -3.12
N SER A 452 -0.78 -24.13 -2.40
CA SER A 452 -0.48 -25.48 -2.86
C SER A 452 -1.29 -25.84 -4.09
N ASP A 453 -2.60 -25.60 -4.09
CA ASP A 453 -3.48 -25.84 -5.25
C ASP A 453 -2.98 -25.08 -6.49
N PHE A 454 -2.55 -23.82 -6.31
CA PHE A 454 -1.97 -23.04 -7.39
C PHE A 454 -0.67 -23.66 -7.90
N LEU A 455 0.25 -24.05 -7.02
CA LEU A 455 1.56 -24.62 -7.37
C LEU A 455 1.48 -26.01 -7.99
N GLU A 456 0.49 -26.82 -7.62
CA GLU A 456 0.21 -28.11 -8.24
C GLU A 456 -0.28 -27.94 -9.69
N SER A 457 -1.02 -26.87 -9.95
CA SER A 457 -1.62 -26.59 -11.25
C SER A 457 -0.65 -26.02 -12.30
N VAL A 458 0.60 -25.73 -11.93
CA VAL A 458 1.65 -25.17 -12.81
C VAL A 458 2.90 -26.03 -12.85
N ASP A 459 3.67 -25.91 -13.92
CA ASP A 459 5.01 -26.50 -14.05
C ASP A 459 6.06 -25.60 -13.39
N VAL A 460 5.88 -24.28 -13.49
CA VAL A 460 6.77 -23.27 -12.90
C VAL A 460 5.97 -22.06 -12.41
N ALA A 461 6.36 -21.49 -11.27
CA ALA A 461 5.81 -20.26 -10.73
C ALA A 461 6.90 -19.21 -10.52
N PHE A 462 6.75 -18.06 -11.16
CA PHE A 462 7.61 -16.90 -10.98
C PHE A 462 7.12 -16.06 -9.79
N VAL A 463 7.93 -15.96 -8.75
CA VAL A 463 7.65 -15.08 -7.61
C VAL A 463 8.24 -13.71 -7.91
N VAL A 464 7.37 -12.71 -8.09
CA VAL A 464 7.77 -11.33 -8.43
C VAL A 464 7.75 -10.51 -7.15
N GLU A 465 8.91 -9.99 -6.75
CA GLU A 465 9.02 -9.25 -5.49
C GLU A 465 10.14 -8.21 -5.51
N CYS A 466 9.90 -7.08 -4.85
CA CYS A 466 10.83 -5.95 -4.82
C CYS A 466 11.79 -6.03 -3.63
N ASN A 467 12.57 -7.11 -3.55
CA ASN A 467 13.65 -7.26 -2.57
C ASN A 467 14.76 -8.18 -3.12
N LEU A 468 15.95 -8.12 -2.53
CA LEU A 468 17.12 -8.88 -2.99
C LEU A 468 17.03 -10.38 -2.71
N THR A 469 16.56 -10.78 -1.52
CA THR A 469 16.68 -12.16 -1.01
C THR A 469 15.55 -13.09 -1.45
N GLY A 470 14.45 -12.52 -1.92
CA GLY A 470 13.23 -13.24 -2.27
C GLY A 470 12.49 -13.70 -1.02
N GLN A 471 12.07 -12.75 -0.19
CA GLN A 471 11.45 -13.01 1.12
C GLN A 471 10.11 -13.73 1.01
N LEU A 472 9.22 -13.30 0.10
CA LEU A 472 7.95 -13.99 -0.13
C LEU A 472 8.19 -15.39 -0.67
N ARG A 473 9.11 -15.54 -1.63
CA ARG A 473 9.50 -16.87 -2.13
C ARG A 473 10.03 -17.76 -1.01
N GLY A 474 10.84 -17.21 -0.11
CA GLY A 474 11.36 -17.91 1.06
C GLY A 474 10.26 -18.37 2.02
N LEU A 475 9.28 -17.49 2.29
CA LEU A 475 8.11 -17.80 3.11
C LEU A 475 7.29 -18.93 2.48
N ILE A 476 6.93 -18.83 1.19
CA ILE A 476 6.18 -19.89 0.48
C ILE A 476 6.92 -21.22 0.58
N ARG A 477 8.23 -21.25 0.33
CA ARG A 477 9.04 -22.46 0.43
C ARG A 477 8.99 -23.08 1.82
N ARG A 478 8.98 -22.26 2.86
CA ARG A 478 8.92 -22.72 4.24
C ARG A 478 7.58 -23.34 4.59
N GLU A 479 6.49 -22.74 4.14
CA GLU A 479 5.13 -23.14 4.52
C GLU A 479 4.57 -24.30 3.67
N VAL A 480 4.87 -24.32 2.36
CA VAL A 480 4.28 -25.32 1.43
C VAL A 480 5.32 -26.11 0.61
N GLY A 481 6.60 -25.75 0.65
CA GLY A 481 7.64 -26.43 -0.13
C GLY A 481 7.72 -25.96 -1.58
N TYR A 482 7.65 -26.89 -2.55
CA TYR A 482 7.70 -26.60 -4.01
C TYR A 482 8.92 -25.78 -4.48
N ALA A 483 10.07 -25.95 -3.81
CA ALA A 483 11.26 -25.13 -4.07
C ALA A 483 11.76 -25.24 -5.52
N ASP A 484 11.54 -26.40 -6.15
CA ASP A 484 11.85 -26.74 -7.55
C ASP A 484 10.99 -25.97 -8.57
N LYS A 485 9.75 -25.63 -8.22
CA LYS A 485 8.84 -24.87 -9.10
C LYS A 485 8.98 -23.36 -8.96
N LEU A 486 9.51 -22.88 -7.83
CA LEU A 486 9.51 -21.46 -7.46
C LEU A 486 10.76 -20.73 -7.95
N ILE A 487 10.60 -19.82 -8.90
CA ILE A 487 11.67 -19.02 -9.49
C ILE A 487 11.48 -17.54 -9.13
N GLY A 488 12.49 -16.91 -8.53
CA GLY A 488 12.38 -15.50 -8.11
C GLY A 488 12.73 -14.52 -9.23
N ILE A 489 11.87 -13.53 -9.45
CA ILE A 489 12.12 -12.32 -10.25
C ILE A 489 12.20 -11.16 -9.25
N ASN A 490 13.42 -10.71 -9.00
CA ASN A 490 13.74 -9.79 -7.91
C ASN A 490 14.19 -8.44 -8.47
N LYS A 491 13.76 -7.34 -7.84
CA LYS A 491 14.21 -5.97 -8.11
C LYS A 491 14.41 -5.22 -6.79
N PHE A 492 15.46 -4.42 -6.70
CA PHE A 492 15.90 -3.78 -5.44
C PHE A 492 16.70 -2.50 -5.72
N ASP A 493 16.36 -1.78 -6.78
CA ASP A 493 16.99 -0.52 -7.18
C ASP A 493 16.21 0.72 -6.71
N GLY A 494 15.20 0.53 -5.85
CA GLY A 494 14.32 1.59 -5.37
C GLY A 494 13.20 2.01 -6.34
N THR A 495 13.02 1.31 -7.46
CA THR A 495 11.98 1.60 -8.45
C THR A 495 11.03 0.42 -8.65
N SER A 496 9.76 0.71 -8.98
CA SER A 496 8.77 -0.32 -9.30
C SER A 496 9.16 -1.10 -10.56
N PHE A 497 8.66 -2.34 -10.66
CA PHE A 497 8.80 -3.14 -11.87
C PHE A 497 8.16 -2.45 -13.07
N ARG A 498 8.88 -2.49 -14.20
CA ARG A 498 8.28 -2.29 -15.52
C ARG A 498 7.83 -3.64 -16.05
N PRO A 499 6.65 -3.71 -16.69
CA PRO A 499 6.13 -4.94 -17.28
C PRO A 499 7.15 -5.67 -18.17
N ARG A 500 7.88 -4.91 -19.00
CA ARG A 500 8.92 -5.46 -19.88
C ARG A 500 10.05 -6.16 -19.11
N GLU A 501 10.45 -5.66 -17.96
CA GLU A 501 11.51 -6.29 -17.14
C GLU A 501 11.09 -7.69 -16.69
N ILE A 502 9.82 -7.84 -16.29
CA ILE A 502 9.24 -9.15 -15.93
C ILE A 502 9.17 -10.04 -17.17
N THR A 503 8.61 -9.54 -18.28
CA THR A 503 8.46 -10.28 -19.54
C THR A 503 9.78 -10.85 -20.03
N GLU A 504 10.84 -10.04 -20.12
CA GLU A 504 12.14 -10.51 -20.62
C GLU A 504 12.80 -11.51 -19.67
N GLN A 505 12.65 -11.34 -18.35
CA GLN A 505 13.16 -12.32 -17.39
C GLN A 505 12.44 -13.67 -17.50
N VAL A 506 11.12 -13.67 -17.69
CA VAL A 506 10.34 -14.90 -17.89
C VAL A 506 10.78 -15.62 -19.15
N VAL A 507 10.84 -14.92 -20.29
CA VAL A 507 11.26 -15.51 -21.57
C VAL A 507 12.68 -16.08 -21.48
N SER A 508 13.61 -15.33 -20.91
CA SER A 508 14.99 -15.78 -20.70
C SER A 508 15.07 -17.07 -19.88
N ARG A 509 14.32 -17.15 -18.77
CA ARG A 509 14.34 -18.30 -17.86
C ARG A 509 13.63 -19.53 -18.42
N LEU A 510 12.49 -19.35 -19.12
CA LEU A 510 11.81 -20.46 -19.80
C LEU A 510 12.69 -21.08 -20.88
N ASN A 511 13.42 -20.26 -21.64
CA ASN A 511 14.39 -20.74 -22.63
C ASN A 511 15.54 -21.52 -21.98
N ALA A 512 15.98 -21.13 -20.78
CA ALA A 512 17.02 -21.84 -20.04
C ALA A 512 16.52 -23.19 -19.47
N LEU A 513 15.24 -23.29 -19.09
CA LEU A 513 14.61 -24.54 -18.62
C LEU A 513 14.34 -25.55 -19.73
N SER A 514 14.25 -25.07 -20.98
CA SER A 514 14.01 -25.92 -22.16
C SER A 514 15.29 -26.51 -22.76
N ARG A 515 16.45 -26.17 -22.21
CA ARG A 515 17.79 -26.70 -22.57
C ARG A 515 18.26 -27.67 -21.50
#